data_AF-A0A6G1R729-F1
#
_entry.id   AF-A0A6G1R729-F1
#
_cell.length_a   1.000
_cell.length_b   1.000
_cell.length_c   1.000
_cell.angle_alpha   90.00
_cell.angle_beta   90.00
_cell.angle_gamma   90.00
#
_symmetry.space_group_name_H-M   'P 1'
#
loop_
_entity.id
_entity.type
_entity.pdbx_description
1 polymer ?
#
loop_
_entity_poly.entity_id
_entity_poly.type
_entity_poly.pdbx_seq_one_letter_code
_entity_poly.pdbx_strand_id
1 'polypeptide(L)'
;MAQNLEREQQKREELEQIRQELYLEEQAETERKKEMAEIEKRIRQRLDLRQMYEEQLALKKAVQQAVQEEEEAFRQQMLAKFAEDDRIEQMNAQKQRMKQLEHRRAVEKLIEDRRKRFIADKERELAERQLEERRQENIRAIVEEERQKLLKEHASKLLGYLPPGILKEDDVDMLGEEFRLTYKKRPGDAFSQES
;
A
#
# COMPACT_ATOMS: atom_id res chain seq x y z
N MET A 1 -21.30 -128.41 47.28
CA MET A 1 -20.21 -127.53 47.75
C MET A 1 -19.45 -126.90 46.58
N ALA A 2 -19.03 -127.66 45.56
CA ALA A 2 -18.36 -127.14 44.35
C ALA A 2 -19.17 -126.08 43.55
N GLN A 3 -20.48 -126.31 43.32
CA GLN A 3 -21.34 -125.35 42.58
C GLN A 3 -21.53 -123.99 43.27
N ASN A 4 -21.38 -123.91 44.61
CA ASN A 4 -21.48 -122.63 45.33
C ASN A 4 -20.15 -121.84 45.23
N LEU A 5 -19.02 -122.53 45.22
CA LEU A 5 -17.70 -121.92 45.03
C LEU A 5 -17.53 -121.35 43.61
N GLU A 6 -18.00 -122.05 42.58
CA GLU A 6 -18.00 -121.55 41.19
C GLU A 6 -18.88 -120.31 41.03
N ARG A 7 -20.07 -120.28 41.64
CA ARG A 7 -20.95 -119.10 41.64
C ARG A 7 -20.34 -117.90 42.38
N GLU A 8 -19.58 -118.14 43.45
CA GLU A 8 -18.85 -117.07 44.14
C GLU A 8 -17.65 -116.56 43.33
N GLN A 9 -16.95 -117.42 42.59
CA GLN A 9 -15.90 -117.02 41.67
C GLN A 9 -16.44 -116.20 40.50
N GLN A 10 -17.53 -116.66 39.86
CA GLN A 10 -18.21 -115.92 38.80
C GLN A 10 -18.67 -114.54 39.27
N LYS A 11 -19.24 -114.43 40.47
CA LYS A 11 -19.62 -113.13 41.05
C LYS A 11 -18.42 -112.21 41.30
N ARG A 12 -17.26 -112.76 41.70
CA ARG A 12 -16.04 -111.96 41.86
C ARG A 12 -15.51 -111.48 40.53
N GLU A 13 -15.50 -112.34 39.52
CA GLU A 13 -15.09 -111.99 38.15
C GLU A 13 -16.03 -110.93 37.54
N GLU A 14 -17.35 -111.07 37.69
CA GLU A 14 -18.35 -110.08 37.27
C GLU A 14 -18.14 -108.72 37.99
N LEU A 15 -17.89 -108.73 39.30
CA LEU A 15 -17.61 -107.51 40.06
C LEU A 15 -16.28 -106.86 39.65
N GLU A 16 -15.26 -107.65 39.35
CA GLU A 16 -13.98 -107.16 38.84
C GLU A 16 -14.11 -106.57 37.43
N GLN A 17 -14.91 -107.19 36.55
CA GLN A 17 -15.24 -106.66 35.23
C GLN A 17 -15.97 -105.33 35.33
N ILE A 18 -17.03 -105.24 36.15
CA ILE A 18 -17.79 -104.00 36.36
C ILE A 18 -16.88 -102.89 36.91
N ARG A 19 -15.93 -103.21 37.80
CA ARG A 19 -14.98 -102.24 38.32
C ARG A 19 -14.00 -101.74 37.26
N GLN A 20 -13.54 -102.63 36.37
CA GLN A 20 -12.68 -102.27 35.25
C GLN A 20 -13.44 -101.40 34.23
N GLU A 21 -14.67 -101.75 33.91
CA GLU A 21 -15.55 -100.97 33.04
C GLU A 21 -15.81 -99.57 33.60
N LEU A 22 -16.14 -99.46 34.89
CA LEU A 22 -16.35 -98.17 35.57
C LEU A 22 -15.09 -97.30 35.52
N TYR A 23 -13.91 -97.89 35.75
CA TYR A 23 -12.65 -97.16 35.69
C TYR A 23 -12.35 -96.63 34.27
N LEU A 24 -12.60 -97.45 33.24
CA LEU A 24 -12.44 -97.05 31.84
C LEU A 24 -13.44 -95.96 31.45
N GLU A 25 -14.67 -96.03 31.94
CA GLU A 25 -15.70 -95.02 31.70
C GLU A 25 -15.36 -93.70 32.40
N GLU A 26 -14.90 -93.74 33.66
CA GLU A 26 -14.40 -92.56 34.37
C GLU A 26 -13.21 -91.92 33.64
N GLN A 27 -12.25 -92.71 33.17
CA GLN A 27 -11.13 -92.22 32.37
C GLN A 27 -11.62 -91.54 31.08
N ALA A 28 -12.53 -92.19 30.33
CA ALA A 28 -13.11 -91.63 29.12
C ALA A 28 -13.90 -90.33 29.38
N GLU A 29 -14.61 -90.22 30.51
CA GLU A 29 -15.26 -88.98 30.91
C GLU A 29 -14.25 -87.87 31.20
N THR A 30 -13.15 -88.17 31.89
CA THR A 30 -12.12 -87.16 32.16
C THR A 30 -11.44 -86.66 30.89
N GLU A 31 -11.22 -87.54 29.92
CA GLU A 31 -10.68 -87.18 28.61
C GLU A 31 -11.65 -86.29 27.84
N ARG A 32 -12.93 -86.66 27.78
CA ARG A 32 -13.98 -85.81 27.17
C ARG A 32 -14.05 -84.43 27.81
N LYS A 33 -13.96 -84.33 29.15
CA LYS A 33 -13.96 -83.05 29.86
C LYS A 33 -12.73 -82.21 29.53
N LYS A 34 -11.55 -82.83 29.39
CA LYS A 34 -10.32 -82.16 28.95
C LYS A 34 -10.43 -81.64 27.52
N GLU A 35 -10.93 -82.47 26.60
CA GLU A 35 -11.16 -82.07 25.20
C GLU A 35 -12.12 -80.89 25.09
N MET A 36 -13.25 -80.92 25.82
CA MET A 36 -14.20 -79.81 25.86
C MET A 36 -13.55 -78.53 26.40
N ALA A 37 -12.75 -78.62 27.46
CA ALA A 37 -12.05 -77.48 28.04
C ALA A 37 -10.98 -76.91 27.09
N GLU A 38 -10.29 -77.75 26.32
CA GLU A 38 -9.33 -77.32 25.29
C GLU A 38 -10.03 -76.60 24.13
N ILE A 39 -11.16 -77.14 23.66
CA ILE A 39 -11.98 -76.52 22.62
C ILE A 39 -12.49 -75.16 23.11
N GLU A 40 -13.00 -75.08 24.34
CA GLU A 40 -13.47 -73.84 24.92
C GLU A 40 -12.35 -72.79 25.04
N LYS A 41 -11.15 -73.18 25.49
CA LYS A 41 -9.99 -72.28 25.54
C LYS A 41 -9.62 -71.75 24.14
N ARG A 42 -9.61 -72.61 23.12
CA ARG A 42 -9.33 -72.20 21.74
C ARG A 42 -10.38 -71.23 21.21
N ILE A 43 -11.65 -71.46 21.52
CA ILE A 43 -12.75 -70.57 21.12
C ILE A 43 -12.59 -69.21 21.82
N ARG A 44 -12.35 -69.19 23.13
CA ARG A 44 -12.12 -67.94 23.89
C ARG A 44 -10.94 -67.16 23.33
N GLN A 45 -9.79 -67.80 23.15
CA GLN A 45 -8.61 -67.17 22.55
C GLN A 45 -8.90 -66.55 21.17
N ARG A 46 -9.68 -67.24 20.33
CA ARG A 46 -10.06 -66.72 19.01
C ARG A 46 -11.00 -65.52 19.10
N LEU A 47 -11.95 -65.54 20.04
CA LEU A 47 -12.87 -64.42 20.28
C LEU A 47 -12.12 -63.21 20.82
N ASP A 48 -11.24 -63.40 21.80
CA ASP A 48 -10.43 -62.35 22.40
C ASP A 48 -9.56 -61.67 21.32
N LEU A 49 -8.87 -62.46 20.49
CA LEU A 49 -8.07 -61.92 19.38
C LEU A 49 -8.90 -61.10 18.39
N ARG A 50 -10.12 -61.54 18.09
CA ARG A 50 -11.02 -60.83 17.19
C ARG A 50 -11.49 -59.51 17.81
N GLN A 51 -11.88 -59.52 19.08
CA GLN A 51 -12.31 -58.32 19.80
C GLN A 51 -11.17 -57.29 19.88
N MET A 52 -9.96 -57.72 20.26
CA MET A 52 -8.79 -56.85 20.30
C MET A 52 -8.47 -56.23 18.94
N TYR A 53 -8.63 -56.98 17.85
CA TYR A 53 -8.44 -56.46 16.51
C TYR A 53 -9.50 -55.41 16.13
N GLU A 54 -10.78 -55.69 16.42
CA GLU A 54 -11.89 -54.76 16.17
C GLU A 54 -11.73 -53.47 16.98
N GLU A 55 -11.34 -53.57 18.26
CA GLU A 55 -11.03 -52.42 19.12
C GLU A 55 -9.85 -51.62 18.59
N GLN A 56 -8.76 -52.27 18.18
CA GLN A 56 -7.59 -51.59 17.63
C GLN A 56 -7.95 -50.84 16.33
N LEU A 57 -8.79 -51.43 15.48
CA LEU A 57 -9.25 -50.81 14.25
C LEU A 57 -10.15 -49.60 14.54
N ALA A 58 -11.08 -49.72 15.49
CA ALA A 58 -11.93 -48.63 15.94
C ALA A 58 -11.11 -47.47 16.51
N LEU A 59 -10.12 -47.75 17.36
CA LEU A 59 -9.23 -46.73 17.91
C LEU A 59 -8.43 -46.02 16.83
N LYS A 60 -7.85 -46.76 15.88
CA LYS A 60 -7.12 -46.16 14.74
C LYS A 60 -8.03 -45.25 13.91
N LYS A 61 -9.28 -45.68 13.66
CA LYS A 61 -10.24 -44.88 12.91
C LYS A 61 -10.64 -43.62 13.68
N ALA A 62 -10.89 -43.71 14.98
CA ALA A 62 -11.23 -42.56 15.82
C ALA A 62 -10.09 -41.54 15.86
N VAL A 63 -8.84 -42.01 15.99
CA VAL A 63 -7.66 -41.13 15.93
C VAL A 63 -7.55 -40.45 14.57
N GLN A 64 -7.73 -41.19 13.47
CA GLN A 64 -7.70 -40.60 12.13
C GLN A 64 -8.80 -39.54 11.93
N GLN A 65 -10.00 -39.79 12.43
CA GLN A 65 -11.11 -38.83 12.36
C GLN A 65 -10.81 -37.58 13.18
N ALA A 66 -10.30 -37.73 14.40
CA ALA A 66 -9.91 -36.59 15.24
C ALA A 66 -8.82 -35.73 14.57
N VAL A 67 -7.80 -36.37 13.96
CA VAL A 67 -6.76 -35.64 13.21
C VAL A 67 -7.35 -34.89 12.02
N GLN A 68 -8.28 -35.51 11.26
CA GLN A 68 -8.95 -34.84 10.15
C GLN A 68 -9.76 -33.63 10.61
N GLU A 69 -10.52 -33.76 11.70
CA GLU A 69 -11.29 -32.66 12.27
C GLU A 69 -10.38 -31.51 12.76
N GLU A 70 -9.25 -31.83 13.39
CA GLU A 70 -8.25 -30.84 13.80
C GLU A 70 -7.62 -30.13 12.59
N GLU A 71 -7.27 -30.87 11.53
CA GLU A 71 -6.75 -30.30 10.29
C GLU A 71 -7.77 -29.40 9.59
N GLU A 72 -9.04 -29.80 9.55
CA GLU A 72 -10.12 -29.00 8.98
C GLU A 72 -10.37 -27.72 9.78
N ALA A 73 -10.41 -27.82 11.12
CA ALA A 73 -10.54 -26.66 12.00
C ALA A 73 -9.36 -25.70 11.83
N PHE A 74 -8.13 -26.22 11.76
CA PHE A 74 -6.93 -25.43 11.51
C PHE A 74 -6.98 -24.75 10.13
N ARG A 75 -7.38 -25.48 9.08
CA ARG A 75 -7.55 -24.91 7.74
C ARG A 75 -8.58 -23.78 7.74
N GLN A 76 -9.71 -23.95 8.41
CA GLN A 76 -10.74 -22.90 8.52
C GLN A 76 -10.20 -21.66 9.26
N GLN A 77 -9.48 -21.84 10.37
CA GLN A 77 -8.86 -20.74 11.10
C GLN A 77 -7.83 -19.99 10.25
N MET A 78 -7.00 -20.71 9.50
CA MET A 78 -6.00 -20.11 8.62
C MET A 78 -6.65 -19.33 7.47
N LEU A 79 -7.71 -19.88 6.86
CA LEU A 79 -8.47 -19.17 5.83
C LEU A 79 -9.13 -17.89 6.37
N ALA A 80 -9.72 -17.95 7.56
CA ALA A 80 -10.30 -16.79 8.22
C ALA A 80 -9.24 -15.72 8.49
N LYS A 81 -8.08 -16.11 9.02
CA LYS A 81 -6.95 -15.20 9.26
C LYS A 81 -6.48 -14.52 7.97
N PHE A 82 -6.30 -15.28 6.89
CA PHE A 82 -5.90 -14.70 5.60
C PHE A 82 -6.95 -13.73 5.06
N ALA A 83 -8.25 -14.04 5.19
CA ALA A 83 -9.30 -13.12 4.78
C ALA A 83 -9.32 -11.81 5.60
N GLU A 84 -9.01 -11.88 6.90
CA GLU A 84 -8.85 -10.70 7.75
C GLU A 84 -7.63 -9.87 7.35
N ASP A 85 -6.49 -10.52 7.14
CA ASP A 85 -5.24 -9.87 6.72
C ASP A 85 -5.42 -9.18 5.35
N ASP A 86 -6.03 -9.85 4.37
CA ASP A 86 -6.32 -9.29 3.05
C ASP A 86 -7.22 -8.04 3.14
N ARG A 87 -8.23 -8.07 4.01
CA ARG A 87 -9.11 -6.92 4.25
C ARG A 87 -8.34 -5.74 4.84
N ILE A 88 -7.45 -5.99 5.80
CA ILE A 88 -6.61 -4.96 6.42
C ILE A 88 -5.64 -4.38 5.39
N GLU A 89 -5.03 -5.23 4.55
CA GLU A 89 -4.12 -4.80 3.50
C GLU A 89 -4.82 -3.89 2.48
N GLN A 90 -6.01 -4.26 2.01
CA GLN A 90 -6.82 -3.43 1.11
C GLN A 90 -7.13 -2.05 1.71
N MET A 91 -7.51 -1.99 2.99
CA MET A 91 -7.77 -0.73 3.68
C MET A 91 -6.50 0.12 3.83
N ASN A 92 -5.37 -0.50 4.16
CA ASN A 92 -4.09 0.18 4.29
C ASN A 92 -3.61 0.74 2.93
N ALA A 93 -3.75 -0.03 1.85
CA ALA A 93 -3.43 0.40 0.49
C ALA A 93 -4.29 1.61 0.07
N GLN A 94 -5.60 1.57 0.35
CA GLN A 94 -6.49 2.71 0.09
C GLN A 94 -6.07 3.94 0.90
N LYS A 95 -5.80 3.78 2.19
CA LYS A 95 -5.35 4.87 3.08
C LYS A 95 -4.03 5.49 2.60
N GLN A 96 -3.08 4.66 2.15
CA GLN A 96 -1.82 5.14 1.60
C GLN A 96 -2.03 5.93 0.31
N ARG A 97 -2.88 5.44 -0.61
CA ARG A 97 -3.25 6.16 -1.84
C ARG A 97 -3.89 7.51 -1.52
N MET A 98 -4.81 7.56 -0.56
CA MET A 98 -5.45 8.81 -0.15
C MET A 98 -4.44 9.82 0.42
N LYS A 99 -3.54 9.38 1.31
CA LYS A 99 -2.47 10.24 1.85
C LYS A 99 -1.54 10.77 0.75
N GLN A 100 -1.13 9.93 -0.19
CA GLN A 100 -0.30 10.37 -1.32
C GLN A 100 -1.01 11.43 -2.17
N LEU A 101 -2.30 11.24 -2.42
CA LEU A 101 -3.12 12.17 -3.17
C LEU A 101 -3.31 13.51 -2.42
N GLU A 102 -3.48 13.46 -1.10
CA GLU A 102 -3.51 14.66 -0.25
C GLU A 102 -2.17 15.41 -0.28
N HIS A 103 -1.04 14.70 -0.12
CA HIS A 103 0.29 15.31 -0.20
C HIS A 103 0.54 15.92 -1.58
N ARG A 104 0.17 15.22 -2.66
CA ARG A 104 0.28 15.73 -4.03
C ARG A 104 -0.54 17.01 -4.21
N ARG A 105 -1.81 17.02 -3.77
CA ARG A 105 -2.66 18.22 -3.81
C ARG A 105 -2.09 19.37 -2.99
N ALA A 106 -1.52 19.09 -1.82
CA ALA A 106 -0.89 20.11 -0.97
C ALA A 106 0.33 20.73 -1.67
N VAL A 107 1.17 19.91 -2.30
CA VAL A 107 2.33 20.39 -3.09
C VAL A 107 1.87 21.19 -4.31
N GLU A 108 0.86 20.73 -5.04
CA GLU A 108 0.29 21.45 -6.19
C GLU A 108 -0.22 22.84 -5.77
N LYS A 109 -0.95 22.94 -4.65
CA LYS A 109 -1.39 24.23 -4.08
C LYS A 109 -0.22 25.15 -3.74
N LEU A 110 0.85 24.63 -3.12
CA LEU A 110 2.04 25.43 -2.79
C LEU A 110 2.72 25.97 -4.06
N ILE A 111 2.76 25.18 -5.13
CA ILE A 111 3.32 25.60 -6.42
C ILE A 111 2.44 26.68 -7.05
N GLU A 112 1.11 26.51 -7.03
CA GLU A 112 0.17 27.51 -7.52
C GLU A 112 0.28 28.83 -6.74
N ASP A 113 0.35 28.78 -5.41
CA ASP A 113 0.51 29.97 -4.58
C ASP A 113 1.84 30.67 -4.84
N ARG A 114 2.93 29.91 -5.02
CA ARG A 114 4.22 30.48 -5.44
C ARG A 114 4.12 31.17 -6.80
N ARG A 115 3.43 30.57 -7.77
CA ARG A 115 3.21 31.18 -9.09
C ARG A 115 2.38 32.45 -9.00
N LYS A 116 1.29 32.45 -8.23
CA LYS A 116 0.44 33.63 -8.00
C LYS A 116 1.23 34.78 -7.37
N ARG A 117 2.05 34.49 -6.35
CA ARG A 117 2.93 35.49 -5.73
C ARG A 117 3.92 36.08 -6.75
N PHE A 118 4.58 35.22 -7.53
CA PHE A 118 5.50 35.68 -8.56
C PHE A 118 4.84 36.58 -9.60
N ILE A 119 3.64 36.23 -10.06
CA ILE A 119 2.87 37.06 -11.01
C ILE A 119 2.49 38.39 -10.37
N ALA A 120 1.95 38.37 -9.14
CA ALA A 120 1.56 39.59 -8.42
C ALA A 120 2.75 40.53 -8.17
N ASP A 121 3.92 40.00 -7.83
CA ASP A 121 5.14 40.79 -7.64
C ASP A 121 5.61 41.40 -8.97
N LYS A 122 5.52 40.65 -10.07
CA LYS A 122 5.83 41.16 -11.42
C LYS A 122 4.86 42.26 -11.89
N GLU A 123 3.57 42.09 -11.62
CA GLU A 123 2.56 43.11 -11.93
C GLU A 123 2.80 44.40 -11.13
N ARG A 124 3.19 44.29 -9.85
CA ARG A 124 3.57 45.44 -9.02
C ARG A 124 4.80 46.15 -9.56
N GLU A 125 5.86 45.40 -9.89
CA GLU A 125 7.09 45.97 -10.47
C GLU A 125 6.80 46.72 -11.78
N LEU A 126 5.94 46.15 -12.64
CA LEU A 126 5.52 46.81 -13.89
C LEU A 126 4.69 48.07 -13.62
N ALA A 127 3.75 48.03 -12.67
CA ALA A 127 2.93 49.19 -12.32
C ALA A 127 3.78 50.33 -11.73
N GLU A 128 4.78 50.01 -10.90
CA GLU A 128 5.73 50.97 -10.35
C GLU A 128 6.55 51.63 -11.47
N ARG A 129 7.08 50.83 -12.42
CA ARG A 129 7.80 51.37 -13.58
C ARG A 129 6.95 52.30 -14.42
N GLN A 130 5.70 51.92 -14.73
CA GLN A 130 4.79 52.78 -15.49
C GLN A 130 4.50 54.10 -14.76
N LEU A 131 4.39 54.05 -13.42
CA LEU A 131 4.16 55.24 -12.62
C LEU A 131 5.41 56.15 -12.58
N GLU A 132 6.61 55.57 -12.52
CA GLU A 132 7.87 56.31 -12.64
C GLU A 132 8.04 56.93 -14.03
N GLU A 133 7.73 56.19 -15.10
CA GLU A 133 7.75 56.70 -16.48
C GLU A 133 6.81 57.91 -16.62
N ARG A 134 5.56 57.81 -16.13
CA ARG A 134 4.61 58.93 -16.11
C ARG A 134 5.12 60.12 -15.30
N ARG A 135 5.76 59.89 -14.16
CA ARG A 135 6.38 60.97 -13.36
C ARG A 135 7.51 61.64 -14.12
N GLN A 136 8.37 60.87 -14.80
CA GLN A 136 9.45 61.41 -15.62
C GLN A 136 8.91 62.19 -16.81
N GLU A 137 7.87 61.69 -17.49
CA GLU A 137 7.19 62.40 -18.56
C GLU A 137 6.60 63.73 -18.08
N ASN A 138 5.93 63.74 -16.92
CA ASN A 138 5.42 64.96 -16.31
C ASN A 138 6.54 65.96 -15.99
N ILE A 139 7.66 65.51 -15.41
CA ILE A 139 8.81 66.37 -15.14
C ILE A 139 9.38 66.93 -16.46
N ARG A 140 9.54 66.09 -17.48
CA ARG A 140 10.02 66.53 -18.81
C ARG A 140 9.09 67.57 -19.43
N ALA A 141 7.77 67.40 -19.31
CA ALA A 141 6.79 68.37 -19.78
C ALA A 141 6.94 69.72 -19.05
N ILE A 142 7.04 69.72 -17.71
CA ILE A 142 7.24 70.94 -16.90
C ILE A 142 8.55 71.64 -17.28
N VAL A 143 9.65 70.88 -17.43
CA VAL A 143 10.96 71.43 -17.82
C VAL A 143 10.88 72.04 -19.22
N GLU A 144 10.19 71.41 -20.15
CA GLU A 144 10.02 71.93 -21.51
C GLU A 144 9.17 73.20 -21.54
N GLU A 145 8.10 73.26 -20.74
CA GLU A 145 7.27 74.48 -20.59
C GLU A 145 8.10 75.64 -20.03
N GLU A 146 8.86 75.42 -18.95
CA GLU A 146 9.74 76.44 -18.38
C GLU A 146 10.87 76.82 -19.35
N ARG A 147 11.41 75.86 -20.12
CA ARG A 147 12.40 76.13 -21.18
C ARG A 147 11.83 77.08 -22.24
N GLN A 148 10.62 76.81 -22.73
CA GLN A 148 9.95 77.66 -23.71
C GLN A 148 9.65 79.05 -23.14
N LYS A 149 9.24 79.15 -21.87
CA LYS A 149 9.00 80.42 -21.19
C LYS A 149 10.27 81.27 -21.10
N LEU A 150 11.39 80.67 -20.66
CA LEU A 150 12.69 81.32 -20.61
C LEU A 150 13.16 81.77 -21.99
N LEU A 151 12.96 80.95 -23.02
CA LEU A 151 13.30 81.32 -24.40
C LEU A 151 12.47 82.52 -24.86
N LYS A 152 11.15 82.56 -24.64
CA LYS A 152 10.33 83.73 -25.01
C LYS A 152 10.78 85.03 -24.34
N GLU A 153 11.12 84.96 -23.06
CA GLU A 153 11.49 86.15 -22.26
C GLU A 153 12.89 86.69 -22.60
N HIS A 154 13.83 85.79 -22.90
CA HIS A 154 15.26 86.15 -23.00
C HIS A 154 15.86 86.00 -24.40
N ALA A 155 15.25 85.24 -25.32
CA ALA A 155 15.86 84.96 -26.62
C ALA A 155 16.11 86.23 -27.44
N SER A 156 15.14 87.15 -27.51
CA SER A 156 15.26 88.41 -28.26
C SER A 156 16.45 89.27 -27.83
N LYS A 157 16.83 89.21 -26.56
CA LYS A 157 18.00 89.93 -26.00
C LYS A 157 19.33 89.23 -26.27
N LEU A 158 19.29 87.95 -26.62
CA LEU A 158 20.45 87.08 -26.81
C LEU A 158 20.68 86.70 -28.29
N LEU A 159 19.98 87.35 -29.22
CA LEU A 159 20.09 87.11 -30.65
C LEU A 159 21.54 87.31 -31.12
N GLY A 160 22.13 86.27 -31.73
CA GLY A 160 23.52 86.24 -32.21
C GLY A 160 24.56 85.71 -31.21
N TYR A 161 24.22 85.60 -29.92
CA TYR A 161 25.11 85.06 -28.88
C TYR A 161 24.69 83.67 -28.39
N LEU A 162 23.58 83.12 -28.89
CA LEU A 162 23.11 81.79 -28.51
C LEU A 162 23.88 80.69 -29.29
N PRO A 163 24.47 79.69 -28.61
CA PRO A 163 25.15 78.57 -29.26
C PRO A 163 24.26 77.77 -30.23
N PRO A 164 24.81 77.33 -31.37
CA PRO A 164 24.09 76.44 -32.28
C PRO A 164 23.80 75.11 -31.58
N GLY A 165 22.54 74.66 -31.62
CA GLY A 165 22.09 73.38 -31.03
C GLY A 165 21.21 73.49 -29.77
N ILE A 166 21.04 74.68 -29.20
CA ILE A 166 20.13 74.90 -28.05
C ILE A 166 18.66 75.04 -28.48
N LEU A 167 18.42 75.52 -29.69
CA LEU A 167 17.09 75.68 -30.27
C LEU A 167 16.68 74.41 -31.01
N LYS A 168 15.49 73.88 -30.69
CA LYS A 168 14.81 72.84 -31.47
C LYS A 168 14.11 73.50 -32.67
N GLU A 169 13.79 72.71 -33.70
CA GLU A 169 13.13 73.22 -34.92
C GLU A 169 11.81 73.94 -34.59
N ASP A 170 11.02 73.41 -33.65
CA ASP A 170 9.77 74.02 -33.17
C ASP A 170 9.98 75.37 -32.45
N ASP A 171 11.15 75.58 -31.81
CA ASP A 171 11.44 76.82 -31.08
C ASP A 171 11.71 77.99 -32.02
N VAL A 172 12.38 77.70 -33.15
CA VAL A 172 12.73 78.69 -34.17
C VAL A 172 11.46 79.26 -34.81
N ASP A 173 10.43 78.42 -34.97
CA ASP A 173 9.13 78.84 -35.48
C ASP A 173 8.34 79.68 -34.48
N MET A 174 8.52 79.44 -33.17
CA MET A 174 7.85 80.18 -32.09
C MET A 174 8.43 81.59 -31.87
N LEU A 175 9.74 81.79 -32.08
CA LEU A 175 10.46 83.02 -31.74
C LEU A 175 10.45 84.11 -32.84
N GLY A 176 9.93 83.80 -34.03
CA GLY A 176 9.69 84.76 -35.13
C GLY A 176 10.71 84.71 -36.29
N GLU A 177 10.45 85.50 -37.34
CA GLU A 177 11.19 85.50 -38.62
C GLU A 177 12.70 85.83 -38.46
N GLU A 178 13.06 86.64 -37.47
CA GLU A 178 14.46 87.06 -37.23
C GLU A 178 15.36 85.90 -36.75
N PHE A 179 14.80 84.97 -35.99
CA PHE A 179 15.50 83.74 -35.57
C PHE A 179 15.59 82.72 -36.70
N ARG A 180 14.57 82.66 -37.58
CA ARG A 180 14.62 81.83 -38.78
C ARG A 180 15.75 82.23 -39.72
N LEU A 181 16.00 83.53 -39.90
CA LEU A 181 17.06 84.01 -40.81
C LEU A 181 18.47 83.73 -40.28
N THR A 182 18.67 83.78 -38.97
CA THR A 182 19.97 83.64 -38.31
C THR A 182 20.35 82.19 -38.01
N TYR A 183 19.37 81.36 -37.64
CA TYR A 183 19.61 79.99 -37.18
C TYR A 183 19.02 78.89 -38.07
N LYS A 184 18.34 79.19 -39.19
CA LYS A 184 18.06 78.13 -40.18
C LYS A 184 19.37 77.53 -40.66
N LYS A 185 19.50 76.21 -40.52
CA LYS A 185 20.61 75.43 -41.09
C LYS A 185 20.83 75.81 -42.55
N ARG A 186 21.99 76.40 -42.86
CA ARG A 186 22.56 76.26 -44.22
C ARG A 186 22.93 74.78 -44.38
N PRO A 187 22.58 74.13 -45.50
CA PRO A 187 22.85 72.71 -45.73
C PRO A 187 24.36 72.48 -46.00
N GLY A 188 25.22 72.73 -45.00
CA GLY A 188 26.67 72.64 -45.15
C GLY A 188 27.50 72.50 -43.87
N ASP A 189 26.97 72.82 -42.68
CA ASP A 189 27.74 72.66 -41.42
C ASP A 189 27.49 71.28 -40.81
N ALA A 190 28.13 70.28 -41.41
CA ALA A 190 28.19 68.92 -40.90
C ALA A 190 29.62 68.53 -40.51
N PHE A 191 30.43 69.43 -39.94
CA PHE A 191 31.69 69.03 -39.31
C PHE A 191 32.10 70.04 -38.24
N SER A 192 31.91 69.67 -36.96
CA SER A 192 32.84 69.95 -35.85
C SER A 192 32.23 69.43 -34.55
N GLN A 193 32.43 68.15 -34.24
CA GLN A 193 32.98 67.72 -32.94
C GLN A 193 33.18 66.21 -32.93
N GLU A 194 34.46 65.83 -32.92
CA GLU A 194 34.98 64.51 -32.63
C GLU A 194 35.73 64.65 -31.29
N SER A 195 35.29 63.94 -30.24
CA SER A 195 36.02 63.43 -29.06
C SER A 195 35.05 63.06 -27.94
#